data_AF-A0A4Q4UGP4-F1
#
_entry.id   AF-A0A4Q4UGP4-F1
#
_cell.length_a   1.000
_cell.length_b   1.000
_cell.length_c   1.000
_cell.angle_alpha   90.00
_cell.angle_beta   90.00
_cell.angle_gamma   90.00
#
_symmetry.space_group_name_H-M   'P 1'
#
loop_
_entity.id
_entity.type
_entity.pdbx_description
1 polymer ?
#
loop_
_entity_poly.entity_id
_entity_poly.type
_entity_poly.pdbx_seq_one_letter_code
_entity_poly.pdbx_strand_id
1 'polypeptide(L)'
;MIEIIGPRFLGRRSEVKDIFSQCLLPAVTAGNLETSKWLAIRAQQHIKEMNRYHAKYFTAVFVEVLKSDKAVALYNHIEAIAVFVYSRSKRNYASSIEAMDPQIVSATRGRPQSERILITLWRKLNDMGFVPRKHFRTGLLSVAATTCSITLASELLDLGADLDYQISRNQARPLQRAAQQDTEEAAKFMRFLLYRGAKPEIEYQKKQSSQLSTGYSNYSRTYVSTPVKISEEVGTKDISKWLKKSWEDLVAEATEARINSVNPPIPED
;
A
#
# COMPACT_ATOMS: atom_id res chain seq x y z
N MET A 1 -0.42 -0.08 37.89
CA MET A 1 -1.87 0.28 37.92
C MET A 1 -2.69 -0.46 36.87
N ILE A 2 -2.18 -0.65 35.64
CA ILE A 2 -2.86 -1.40 34.55
C ILE A 2 -3.21 -2.84 34.94
N GLU A 3 -2.36 -3.53 35.70
CA GLU A 3 -2.59 -4.92 36.10
C GLU A 3 -3.80 -5.13 37.04
N ILE A 4 -4.20 -4.10 37.79
CA ILE A 4 -5.30 -4.20 38.77
C ILE A 4 -6.66 -3.91 38.12
N ILE A 5 -6.72 -2.91 37.22
CA ILE A 5 -7.97 -2.46 36.59
C ILE A 5 -8.23 -3.21 35.27
N GLY A 6 -7.16 -3.59 34.55
CA GLY A 6 -7.18 -4.16 33.21
C GLY A 6 -8.06 -5.41 33.06
N PRO A 7 -7.95 -6.44 33.94
CA PRO A 7 -8.72 -7.67 33.80
C PRO A 7 -10.24 -7.45 33.92
N ARG A 8 -10.68 -6.59 34.84
CA ARG A 8 -12.12 -6.28 35.04
C ARG A 8 -12.69 -5.44 33.92
N PHE A 9 -11.89 -4.52 33.37
CA PHE A 9 -12.29 -3.68 32.25
C PHE A 9 -12.43 -4.49 30.95
N LEU A 10 -11.47 -5.38 30.68
CA LEU A 10 -11.49 -6.21 29.47
C LEU A 10 -12.46 -7.38 29.56
N GLY A 11 -12.76 -7.91 30.75
CA GLY A 11 -13.79 -8.94 30.91
C GLY A 11 -15.20 -8.50 30.46
N ARG A 12 -15.45 -7.19 30.37
CA ARG A 12 -16.70 -6.63 29.82
C ARG A 12 -16.64 -6.37 28.31
N ARG A 13 -15.46 -6.33 27.72
CA ARG A 13 -15.23 -6.09 26.29
C ARG A 13 -14.82 -7.40 25.64
N SER A 14 -15.79 -8.26 25.39
CA SER A 14 -15.57 -9.59 24.81
C SER A 14 -15.22 -9.54 23.32
N GLU A 15 -15.42 -8.41 22.64
CA GLU A 15 -15.17 -8.31 21.21
C GLU A 15 -13.77 -7.77 20.89
N VAL A 16 -13.03 -8.52 20.07
CA VAL A 16 -11.70 -8.13 19.55
C VAL A 16 -11.69 -6.72 18.95
N LYS A 17 -12.78 -6.33 18.28
CA LYS A 17 -12.90 -4.99 17.68
C LYS A 17 -12.70 -3.88 18.72
N ASP A 18 -13.17 -4.08 19.94
CA ASP A 18 -13.09 -3.09 21.02
C ASP A 18 -11.67 -3.02 21.58
N ILE A 19 -10.98 -4.17 21.67
CA ILE A 19 -9.57 -4.21 22.07
C ILE A 19 -8.72 -3.39 21.09
N PHE A 20 -8.93 -3.54 19.78
CA PHE A 20 -8.17 -2.77 18.78
C PHE A 20 -8.56 -1.30 18.76
N SER A 21 -9.84 -0.99 18.56
CA SER A 21 -10.28 0.39 18.31
C SER A 21 -10.33 1.26 19.57
N GLN A 22 -10.68 0.69 20.73
CA GLN A 22 -10.94 1.46 21.94
C GLN A 22 -9.82 1.38 22.98
N CYS A 23 -8.88 0.45 22.83
CA CYS A 23 -7.75 0.29 23.78
C CYS A 23 -6.40 0.44 23.07
N LEU A 24 -6.10 -0.46 22.12
CA LEU A 24 -4.78 -0.56 21.51
C LEU A 24 -4.45 0.66 20.63
N LEU A 25 -5.42 1.12 19.82
CA LEU A 25 -5.27 2.30 18.99
C LEU A 25 -4.92 3.56 19.82
N PRO A 26 -5.71 3.96 20.84
CA PRO A 26 -5.31 5.08 21.72
C PRO A 26 -3.93 4.92 22.38
N ALA A 27 -3.59 3.71 22.84
CA ALA A 27 -2.28 3.47 23.47
C ALA A 27 -1.11 3.65 22.49
N VAL A 28 -1.27 3.17 21.25
CA VAL A 28 -0.31 3.35 20.15
C VAL A 28 -0.20 4.82 19.77
N THR A 29 -1.33 5.51 19.57
CA THR A 29 -1.36 6.95 19.24
C THR A 29 -0.69 7.79 20.33
N ALA A 30 -0.85 7.42 21.61
CA ALA A 30 -0.17 8.06 22.73
C ALA A 30 1.32 7.69 22.85
N GLY A 31 1.83 6.76 22.02
CA GLY A 31 3.21 6.28 22.10
C GLY A 31 3.55 5.58 23.43
N ASN A 32 2.56 5.02 24.12
CA ASN A 32 2.70 4.36 25.41
C ASN A 32 3.12 2.90 25.24
N LEU A 33 4.43 2.68 25.17
CA LEU A 33 5.02 1.37 24.88
C LEU A 33 4.59 0.27 25.85
N GLU A 34 4.54 0.57 27.15
CA GLU A 34 4.17 -0.40 28.19
C GLU A 34 2.71 -0.84 28.03
N THR A 35 1.80 0.12 27.86
CA THR A 35 0.36 -0.16 27.67
C THR A 35 0.11 -0.89 26.36
N SER A 36 0.77 -0.47 25.26
CA SER A 36 0.66 -1.16 23.97
C SER A 36 1.17 -2.60 24.03
N LYS A 37 2.30 -2.86 24.72
CA LYS A 37 2.83 -4.22 24.93
C LYS A 37 1.84 -5.09 25.68
N TRP A 38 1.33 -4.60 26.81
CA TRP A 38 0.37 -5.33 27.64
C TRP A 38 -0.92 -5.64 26.86
N LEU A 39 -1.47 -4.65 26.15
CA LEU A 39 -2.66 -4.83 25.31
C LEU A 39 -2.42 -5.78 24.14
N ALA A 40 -1.23 -5.75 23.52
CA ALA A 40 -0.88 -6.66 22.44
C ALA A 40 -0.84 -8.12 22.93
N ILE A 41 -0.14 -8.39 24.04
CA ILE A 41 -0.11 -9.73 24.66
C ILE A 41 -1.53 -10.22 24.94
N ARG A 42 -2.40 -9.33 25.45
CA ARG A 42 -3.79 -9.68 25.75
C ARG A 42 -4.62 -9.95 24.48
N ALA A 43 -4.50 -9.11 23.46
CA ALA A 43 -5.16 -9.31 22.16
C ALA A 43 -4.73 -10.63 21.51
N GLN A 44 -3.48 -11.04 21.70
CA GLN A 44 -2.93 -12.30 21.22
C GLN A 44 -3.59 -13.53 21.84
N GLN A 45 -4.10 -13.44 23.08
CA GLN A 45 -4.84 -14.54 23.72
C GLN A 45 -6.19 -14.79 23.04
N HIS A 46 -6.81 -13.74 22.48
CA HIS A 46 -8.09 -13.81 21.76
C HIS A 46 -7.93 -13.98 20.25
N ILE A 47 -6.70 -14.23 19.78
CA ILE A 47 -6.38 -14.20 18.36
C ILE A 47 -7.14 -15.28 17.57
N LYS A 48 -7.43 -16.41 18.20
CA LYS A 48 -8.18 -17.53 17.58
C LYS A 48 -9.61 -17.13 17.21
N GLU A 49 -10.23 -16.25 17.99
CA GLU A 49 -11.58 -15.71 17.81
C GLU A 49 -11.63 -14.65 16.69
N MET A 50 -10.47 -14.23 16.16
CA MET A 50 -10.43 -13.21 15.13
C MET A 50 -10.93 -13.73 13.78
N ASN A 51 -12.00 -13.10 13.29
CA ASN A 51 -12.45 -13.18 11.91
C ASN A 51 -11.83 -12.08 11.03
N ARG A 52 -12.05 -12.17 9.70
CA ARG A 52 -11.50 -11.24 8.69
C ARG A 52 -11.89 -9.76 8.89
N TYR A 53 -13.05 -9.47 9.47
CA TYR A 53 -13.51 -8.10 9.67
C TYR A 53 -12.65 -7.36 10.69
N HIS A 54 -11.94 -8.11 11.55
CA HIS A 54 -10.96 -7.54 12.47
C HIS A 54 -9.75 -6.93 11.78
N ALA A 55 -9.41 -7.36 10.56
CA ALA A 55 -8.30 -6.77 9.79
C ALA A 55 -8.52 -5.27 9.58
N LYS A 56 -9.76 -4.83 9.32
CA LYS A 56 -10.09 -3.41 9.15
C LYS A 56 -9.79 -2.58 10.39
N TYR A 57 -10.12 -3.09 11.58
CA TYR A 57 -9.84 -2.38 12.83
C TYR A 57 -8.36 -2.39 13.17
N PHE A 58 -7.67 -3.49 12.86
CA PHE A 58 -6.23 -3.59 13.04
C PHE A 58 -5.45 -2.68 12.08
N THR A 59 -5.94 -2.46 10.85
CA THR A 59 -5.33 -1.53 9.89
C THR A 59 -5.13 -0.14 10.50
N ALA A 60 -6.13 0.38 11.23
CA ALA A 60 -5.98 1.67 11.91
C ALA A 60 -4.85 1.66 12.95
N VAL A 61 -4.76 0.60 13.77
CA VAL A 61 -3.67 0.42 14.74
C VAL A 61 -2.32 0.37 14.02
N PHE A 62 -2.22 -0.40 12.95
CA PHE A 62 -0.96 -0.59 12.23
C PHE A 62 -0.50 0.69 11.51
N VAL A 63 -1.42 1.47 10.94
CA VAL A 63 -1.14 2.80 10.38
C VAL A 63 -0.53 3.72 11.44
N GLU A 64 -1.08 3.75 12.65
CA GLU A 64 -0.55 4.57 13.73
C GLU A 64 0.82 4.08 14.24
N VAL A 65 1.06 2.76 14.23
CA VAL A 65 2.41 2.22 14.48
C VAL A 65 3.41 2.73 13.44
N LEU A 66 3.07 2.68 12.15
CA LEU A 66 3.97 3.11 11.07
C LEU A 66 4.22 4.63 11.06
N LYS A 67 3.27 5.44 11.54
CA LYS A 67 3.42 6.89 11.67
C LYS A 67 4.20 7.32 12.92
N SER A 68 4.31 6.45 13.93
CA SER A 68 4.97 6.79 15.19
C SER A 68 6.48 6.90 15.04
N ASP A 69 7.10 7.83 15.77
CA ASP A 69 8.57 7.91 15.88
C ASP A 69 9.14 6.72 16.69
N LYS A 70 8.27 5.95 17.35
CA LYS A 70 8.59 4.69 18.04
C LYS A 70 8.16 3.46 17.22
N ALA A 71 8.02 3.58 15.90
CA ALA A 71 7.49 2.53 15.03
C ALA A 71 8.14 1.16 15.25
N VAL A 72 9.47 1.10 15.40
CA VAL A 72 10.20 -0.16 15.62
C VAL A 72 9.78 -0.83 16.93
N ALA A 73 9.79 -0.10 18.05
CA ALA A 73 9.43 -0.66 19.36
C ALA A 73 7.95 -1.07 19.41
N LEU A 74 7.06 -0.25 18.85
CA LEU A 74 5.63 -0.56 18.77
C LEU A 74 5.37 -1.77 17.87
N TYR A 75 6.04 -1.87 16.72
CA TYR A 75 5.94 -3.01 15.82
C TYR A 75 6.37 -4.30 16.51
N ASN A 76 7.50 -4.30 17.23
CA ASN A 76 7.96 -5.48 17.96
C ASN A 76 6.91 -6.01 18.96
N HIS A 77 6.08 -5.14 19.53
CA HIS A 77 4.98 -5.55 20.42
C HIS A 77 3.79 -6.16 19.67
N ILE A 78 3.48 -5.66 18.47
CA ILE A 78 2.28 -6.07 17.72
C ILE A 78 2.57 -7.02 16.56
N GLU A 79 3.83 -7.35 16.29
CA GLU A 79 4.27 -8.09 15.10
C GLU A 79 3.51 -9.41 14.94
N ALA A 80 3.44 -10.21 15.99
CA ALA A 80 2.76 -11.49 15.95
C ALA A 80 1.25 -11.35 15.68
N ILE A 81 0.63 -10.25 16.15
CA ILE A 81 -0.76 -9.92 15.84
C ILE A 81 -0.87 -9.53 14.36
N ALA A 82 0.02 -8.68 13.86
CA ALA A 82 0.02 -8.25 12.46
C ALA A 82 0.16 -9.44 11.51
N VAL A 83 1.15 -10.31 11.76
CA VAL A 83 1.38 -11.55 11.01
C VAL A 83 0.13 -12.43 11.01
N PHE A 84 -0.51 -12.62 12.16
CA PHE A 84 -1.71 -13.44 12.25
C PHE A 84 -2.91 -12.80 11.53
N VAL A 85 -3.18 -11.52 11.77
CA VAL A 85 -4.31 -10.80 11.19
C VAL A 85 -4.22 -10.83 9.66
N TYR A 86 -3.03 -10.54 9.13
CA TYR A 86 -2.83 -10.48 7.68
C TYR A 86 -2.65 -11.85 7.01
N SER A 87 -2.25 -12.90 7.75
CA SER A 87 -2.22 -14.27 7.21
C SER A 87 -3.62 -14.88 7.03
N ARG A 88 -4.62 -14.46 7.81
CA ARG A 88 -5.99 -14.99 7.79
C ARG A 88 -6.91 -14.43 6.69
N SER A 89 -6.48 -13.43 5.92
CA SER A 89 -7.27 -12.84 4.82
C SER A 89 -7.64 -13.83 3.70
N LYS A 90 -7.05 -15.02 3.72
CA LYS A 90 -6.92 -15.94 2.59
C LYS A 90 -8.16 -16.51 1.89
N ARG A 91 -9.41 -16.32 2.32
CA ARG A 91 -10.42 -17.32 1.93
C ARG A 91 -11.29 -17.08 0.70
N ASN A 92 -11.70 -15.88 0.29
CA ASN A 92 -12.72 -15.83 -0.78
C ASN A 92 -12.78 -14.58 -1.69
N TYR A 93 -11.87 -13.60 -1.59
CA TYR A 93 -11.99 -12.38 -2.41
C TYR A 93 -10.72 -12.04 -3.17
N ALA A 94 -10.92 -11.68 -4.44
CA ALA A 94 -9.89 -11.38 -5.42
C ALA A 94 -9.18 -10.03 -5.20
N SER A 95 -9.46 -9.29 -4.13
CA SER A 95 -9.30 -7.83 -4.16
C SER A 95 -8.00 -7.23 -3.61
N SER A 96 -7.37 -7.74 -2.56
CA SER A 96 -6.04 -7.30 -2.09
C SER A 96 -5.69 -8.04 -0.80
N ILE A 97 -4.43 -8.02 -0.40
CA ILE A 97 -4.05 -8.32 0.99
C ILE A 97 -4.14 -7.02 1.78
N GLU A 98 -4.79 -7.03 2.94
CA GLU A 98 -4.98 -5.82 3.76
C GLU A 98 -3.65 -5.23 4.21
N ALA A 99 -2.57 -6.02 4.34
CA ALA A 99 -1.22 -5.51 4.62
C ALA A 99 -0.62 -4.65 3.49
N MET A 100 -1.26 -4.63 2.32
CA MET A 100 -0.92 -3.81 1.17
C MET A 100 -1.96 -2.72 0.91
N ASP A 101 -2.85 -2.46 1.88
CA ASP A 101 -3.84 -1.40 1.78
C ASP A 101 -3.16 -0.03 1.56
N PRO A 102 -3.68 0.83 0.67
CA PRO A 102 -3.12 2.16 0.44
C PRO A 102 -2.96 3.01 1.71
N GLN A 103 -3.80 2.84 2.74
CA GLN A 103 -3.64 3.56 4.00
C GLN A 103 -2.37 3.11 4.76
N ILE A 104 -2.05 1.82 4.73
CA ILE A 104 -0.83 1.27 5.34
C ILE A 104 0.40 1.73 4.56
N VAL A 105 0.36 1.64 3.23
CA VAL A 105 1.48 2.05 2.39
C VAL A 105 1.73 3.56 2.51
N SER A 106 0.69 4.38 2.45
CA SER A 106 0.84 5.84 2.63
C SER A 106 1.40 6.23 4.00
N ALA A 107 1.17 5.44 5.05
CA ALA A 107 1.70 5.68 6.39
C ALA A 107 3.25 5.61 6.46
N THR A 108 3.90 5.00 5.46
CA THR A 108 5.37 4.94 5.38
C THR A 108 5.99 6.08 4.58
N ARG A 109 5.20 7.01 4.00
CA ARG A 109 5.72 8.08 3.13
C ARG A 109 6.82 8.88 3.84
N GLY A 110 8.01 8.90 3.24
CA GLY A 110 9.18 9.61 3.78
C GLY A 110 9.74 9.03 5.08
N ARG A 111 9.39 7.79 5.46
CA ARG A 111 9.81 7.14 6.71
C ARG A 111 10.52 5.81 6.43
N PRO A 112 11.85 5.81 6.20
CA PRO A 112 12.60 4.60 5.84
C PRO A 112 12.49 3.46 6.86
N GLN A 113 12.40 3.77 8.17
CA GLN A 113 12.20 2.74 9.19
C GLN A 113 10.84 2.05 9.06
N SER A 114 9.78 2.81 8.77
CA SER A 114 8.44 2.29 8.56
C SER A 114 8.35 1.46 7.28
N GLU A 115 9.07 1.86 6.22
CA GLU A 115 9.21 1.04 5.01
C GLU A 115 9.88 -0.31 5.32
N ARG A 116 10.96 -0.33 6.10
CA ARG A 116 11.65 -1.57 6.51
C ARG A 116 10.73 -2.50 7.33
N ILE A 117 9.92 -1.93 8.22
CA ILE A 117 8.91 -2.70 8.97
C ILE A 117 7.91 -3.35 8.01
N LEU A 118 7.40 -2.58 7.05
CA LEU A 118 6.41 -3.07 6.08
C LEU A 118 7.00 -4.16 5.17
N ILE A 119 8.23 -3.97 4.69
CA ILE A 119 9.00 -4.98 3.92
C ILE A 119 9.19 -6.26 4.74
N THR A 120 9.60 -6.13 6.01
CA THR A 120 9.78 -7.28 6.91
C THR A 120 8.48 -8.07 7.07
N LEU A 121 7.36 -7.38 7.23
CA LEU A 121 6.04 -8.00 7.30
C LEU A 121 5.70 -8.74 6.01
N TRP A 122 5.89 -8.12 4.84
CA TRP A 122 5.61 -8.74 3.55
C TRP A 122 6.46 -9.99 3.29
N ARG A 123 7.77 -9.94 3.58
CA ARG A 123 8.67 -11.10 3.51
C ARG A 123 8.21 -12.24 4.42
N LYS A 124 7.91 -11.95 5.69
CA LYS A 124 7.38 -12.97 6.62
C LYS A 124 6.11 -13.62 6.08
N LEU A 125 5.15 -12.82 5.62
CA LEU A 125 3.90 -13.34 5.05
C LEU A 125 4.14 -14.18 3.77
N ASN A 126 5.13 -13.81 2.95
CA ASN A 126 5.56 -14.59 1.79
C ASN A 126 6.19 -15.93 2.20
N ASP A 127 7.14 -15.92 3.12
CA ASP A 127 7.92 -17.08 3.55
C ASP A 127 7.03 -18.14 4.22
N MET A 128 6.00 -17.70 4.95
CA MET A 128 4.98 -18.59 5.51
C MET A 128 3.95 -19.08 4.47
N GLY A 129 4.12 -18.71 3.20
CA GLY A 129 3.23 -19.07 2.10
C GLY A 129 1.84 -18.44 2.21
N PHE A 130 1.66 -17.40 3.03
CA PHE A 130 0.36 -16.76 3.24
C PHE A 130 -0.05 -15.79 2.12
N VAL A 131 0.91 -15.38 1.29
CA VAL A 131 0.65 -14.46 0.19
C VAL A 131 0.87 -15.15 -1.15
N PRO A 132 -0.19 -15.50 -1.88
CA PRO A 132 -0.04 -15.85 -3.29
C PRO A 132 0.62 -14.69 -4.05
N ARG A 133 1.58 -14.98 -4.94
CA ARG A 133 2.35 -13.97 -5.71
C ARG A 133 1.45 -12.91 -6.39
N LYS A 134 0.28 -13.35 -6.84
CA LYS A 134 -0.78 -12.50 -7.43
C LYS A 134 -1.35 -11.42 -6.49
N HIS A 135 -0.93 -11.30 -5.24
CA HIS A 135 -1.34 -10.18 -4.38
C HIS A 135 -0.28 -9.10 -4.29
N PHE A 136 1.01 -9.39 -4.49
CA PHE A 136 2.06 -8.35 -4.50
C PHE A 136 1.82 -7.27 -5.57
N ARG A 137 1.15 -7.66 -6.66
CA ARG A 137 0.68 -6.74 -7.70
C ARG A 137 -0.31 -5.65 -7.21
N THR A 138 -1.17 -5.94 -6.22
CA THR A 138 -2.02 -4.90 -5.62
C THR A 138 -1.22 -4.01 -4.66
N GLY A 139 -0.18 -4.55 -4.02
CA GLY A 139 0.82 -3.77 -3.30
C GLY A 139 1.53 -2.76 -4.20
N LEU A 140 1.96 -3.18 -5.39
CA LEU A 140 2.66 -2.29 -6.31
C LEU A 140 1.77 -1.15 -6.80
N LEU A 141 0.50 -1.44 -7.08
CA LEU A 141 -0.52 -0.43 -7.34
C LEU A 141 -0.70 0.54 -6.17
N SER A 142 -0.70 0.04 -4.94
CA SER A 142 -0.85 0.87 -3.73
C SER A 142 0.37 1.78 -3.51
N VAL A 143 1.58 1.28 -3.74
CA VAL A 143 2.81 2.10 -3.74
C VAL A 143 2.73 3.19 -4.79
N ALA A 144 2.40 2.85 -6.03
CA ALA A 144 2.27 3.80 -7.12
C ALA A 144 1.19 4.86 -6.88
N ALA A 145 0.09 4.51 -6.21
CA ALA A 145 -1.00 5.44 -5.89
C ALA A 145 -0.76 6.29 -4.64
N THR A 146 0.30 6.02 -3.87
CA THR A 146 0.53 6.69 -2.59
C THR A 146 1.96 7.20 -2.43
N THR A 147 2.93 6.34 -2.13
CA THR A 147 4.27 6.80 -1.75
C THR A 147 5.22 6.99 -2.92
N CYS A 148 5.00 6.29 -4.03
CA CYS A 148 5.97 6.19 -5.12
C CYS A 148 7.36 5.77 -4.62
N SER A 149 7.41 4.97 -3.53
CA SER A 149 8.66 4.54 -2.91
C SER A 149 9.33 3.45 -3.75
N ILE A 150 10.51 3.76 -4.29
CA ILE A 150 11.35 2.83 -5.05
C ILE A 150 11.74 1.62 -4.18
N THR A 151 12.04 1.83 -2.89
CA THR A 151 12.40 0.77 -1.95
C THR A 151 11.26 -0.26 -1.82
N LEU A 152 10.03 0.22 -1.58
CA LEU A 152 8.87 -0.67 -1.44
C LEU A 152 8.54 -1.38 -2.76
N ALA A 153 8.63 -0.68 -3.90
CA ALA A 153 8.36 -1.31 -5.18
C ALA A 153 9.41 -2.34 -5.58
N SER A 154 10.70 -2.07 -5.36
CA SER A 154 11.76 -3.05 -5.62
C SER A 154 11.51 -4.34 -4.84
N GLU A 155 11.18 -4.23 -3.56
CA GLU A 155 10.83 -5.40 -2.75
C GLU A 155 9.63 -6.16 -3.32
N LEU A 156 8.57 -5.45 -3.71
CA LEU A 156 7.38 -6.10 -4.27
C LEU A 156 7.70 -6.82 -5.58
N LEU A 157 8.57 -6.26 -6.43
CA LEU A 157 9.04 -6.91 -7.65
C LEU A 157 9.88 -8.16 -7.35
N ASP A 158 10.76 -8.09 -6.35
CA ASP A 158 11.55 -9.24 -5.89
C ASP A 158 10.65 -10.35 -5.33
N LEU A 159 9.53 -9.99 -4.71
CA LEU A 159 8.47 -10.92 -4.27
C LEU A 159 7.54 -11.39 -5.42
N GLY A 160 7.80 -10.96 -6.65
CA GLY A 160 7.10 -11.40 -7.86
C GLY A 160 5.84 -10.61 -8.22
N ALA A 161 5.76 -9.33 -7.84
CA ALA A 161 4.72 -8.43 -8.34
C ALA A 161 4.84 -8.25 -9.86
N ASP A 162 3.68 -8.22 -10.51
CA ASP A 162 3.56 -7.94 -11.94
C ASP A 162 3.51 -6.42 -12.17
N LEU A 163 4.52 -5.90 -12.89
CA LEU A 163 4.66 -4.48 -13.26
C LEU A 163 3.47 -3.94 -14.05
N ASP A 164 2.90 -4.79 -14.90
CA ASP A 164 1.86 -4.43 -15.86
C ASP A 164 0.46 -4.78 -15.33
N TYR A 165 0.36 -5.10 -14.04
CA TYR A 165 -0.87 -5.60 -13.48
C TYR A 165 -2.03 -4.62 -13.60
N GLN A 166 -3.15 -5.18 -14.04
CA GLN A 166 -4.40 -4.47 -14.21
C GLN A 166 -5.57 -5.38 -13.78
N ILE A 167 -6.35 -4.96 -12.78
CA ILE A 167 -7.55 -5.73 -12.34
C ILE A 167 -8.64 -5.67 -13.42
N SER A 168 -8.79 -4.52 -14.08
CA SER A 168 -9.78 -4.31 -15.14
C SER A 168 -9.29 -3.23 -16.11
N ARG A 169 -9.82 -3.20 -17.33
CA ARG A 169 -9.47 -2.18 -18.36
C ARG A 169 -9.64 -0.72 -17.90
N ASN A 170 -10.45 -0.51 -16.86
CA ASN A 170 -10.72 0.81 -16.28
C ASN A 170 -9.79 1.20 -15.12
N GLN A 171 -8.92 0.28 -14.68
CA GLN A 171 -7.97 0.56 -13.62
C GLN A 171 -6.60 0.88 -14.21
N ALA A 172 -6.02 1.97 -13.73
CA ALA A 172 -4.67 2.36 -14.05
C ALA A 172 -3.66 1.35 -13.49
N ARG A 173 -2.66 1.01 -14.30
CA ARG A 173 -1.46 0.23 -13.96
C ARG A 173 -0.53 1.04 -13.04
N PRO A 174 0.48 0.42 -12.42
CA PRO A 174 1.45 1.14 -11.58
C PRO A 174 2.08 2.35 -12.27
N LEU A 175 2.56 2.22 -13.51
CA LEU A 175 3.14 3.34 -14.26
C LEU A 175 2.13 4.47 -14.50
N GLN A 176 0.89 4.12 -14.88
CA GLN A 176 -0.20 5.07 -15.07
C GLN A 176 -0.61 5.77 -13.77
N ARG A 177 -0.59 5.06 -12.63
CA ARG A 177 -0.89 5.64 -11.31
C ARG A 177 0.17 6.64 -10.86
N ALA A 178 1.44 6.36 -11.15
CA ALA A 178 2.52 7.30 -10.90
C ALA A 178 2.39 8.53 -11.80
N ALA A 179 2.07 8.33 -13.09
CA ALA A 179 1.86 9.42 -14.06
C ALA A 179 0.71 10.38 -13.68
N GLN A 180 -0.26 9.94 -12.88
CA GLN A 180 -1.34 10.80 -12.36
C GLN A 180 -0.89 11.81 -11.28
N GLN A 181 0.38 11.77 -10.85
CA GLN A 181 0.92 12.61 -9.77
C GLN A 181 2.05 13.50 -10.29
N ASP A 182 1.95 14.81 -10.05
CA ASP A 182 3.04 15.77 -10.29
C ASP A 182 3.89 15.94 -9.02
N THR A 183 4.72 14.94 -8.73
CA THR A 183 5.73 15.03 -7.65
C THR A 183 7.07 14.46 -8.11
N GLU A 184 8.16 14.88 -7.46
CA GLU A 184 9.50 14.38 -7.73
C GLU A 184 9.61 12.86 -7.51
N GLU A 185 8.99 12.34 -6.45
CA GLU A 185 8.98 10.91 -6.16
C GLU A 185 8.24 10.13 -7.23
N ALA A 186 7.10 10.64 -7.71
CA ALA A 186 6.37 10.02 -8.81
C ALA A 186 7.19 10.00 -10.11
N ALA A 187 7.92 11.09 -10.41
CA ALA A 187 8.81 11.15 -11.57
C ALA A 187 9.95 10.12 -11.48
N LYS A 188 10.66 10.07 -10.35
CA LYS A 188 11.72 9.06 -10.09
C LYS A 188 11.16 7.64 -10.13
N PHE A 189 9.96 7.44 -9.62
CA PHE A 189 9.28 6.15 -9.64
C PHE A 189 8.86 5.71 -11.04
N MET A 190 8.37 6.63 -11.89
CA MET A 190 8.10 6.35 -13.30
C MET A 190 9.37 5.90 -14.03
N ARG A 191 10.49 6.61 -13.83
CA ARG A 191 11.81 6.20 -14.36
C ARG A 191 12.18 4.79 -13.89
N PHE A 192 12.06 4.52 -12.59
CA PHE A 192 12.31 3.18 -12.02
C PHE A 192 11.46 2.10 -12.72
N LEU A 193 10.16 2.32 -12.88
CA LEU A 193 9.27 1.34 -13.52
C LEU A 193 9.62 1.10 -14.99
N LEU A 194 9.96 2.16 -15.74
CA LEU A 194 10.38 2.04 -17.15
C LEU A 194 11.67 1.22 -17.28
N TYR A 195 12.66 1.47 -16.41
CA TYR A 195 13.90 0.69 -16.34
C TYR A 195 13.67 -0.77 -15.97
N ARG A 196 12.63 -1.06 -15.19
CA ARG A 196 12.17 -2.42 -14.87
C ARG A 196 11.33 -3.07 -15.97
N GLY A 197 11.05 -2.36 -17.07
CA GLY A 197 10.34 -2.89 -18.23
C GLY A 197 8.84 -2.65 -18.24
N ALA A 198 8.32 -1.71 -17.43
CA ALA A 198 6.95 -1.26 -17.57
C ALA A 198 6.70 -0.66 -18.96
N LYS A 199 5.53 -0.93 -19.52
CA LYS A 199 5.20 -0.55 -20.91
C LYS A 199 4.51 0.83 -20.95
N PRO A 200 5.10 1.84 -21.62
CA PRO A 200 4.55 3.20 -21.64
C PRO A 200 3.35 3.36 -22.59
N GLU A 201 3.25 2.52 -23.63
CA GLU A 201 2.27 2.68 -24.72
C GLU A 201 0.87 2.12 -24.42
N ILE A 202 0.64 1.62 -23.21
CA ILE A 202 -0.67 1.04 -22.90
C ILE A 202 -1.65 2.14 -22.55
N GLU A 203 -2.70 2.22 -23.34
CA GLU A 203 -3.87 3.03 -23.05
C GLU A 203 -4.73 2.39 -21.94
N TYR A 204 -5.40 3.23 -21.15
CA TYR A 204 -6.42 2.78 -20.21
C TYR A 204 -7.67 3.64 -20.30
N GLN A 205 -8.79 3.08 -19.85
CA GLN A 205 -10.05 3.78 -19.81
C GLN A 205 -10.20 4.52 -18.48
N LYS A 206 -10.11 5.85 -18.52
CA LYS A 206 -10.37 6.68 -17.35
C LYS A 206 -11.88 6.85 -17.21
N LYS A 207 -12.45 6.35 -16.12
CA LYS A 207 -13.86 6.58 -15.80
C LYS A 207 -14.02 8.03 -15.34
N GLN A 208 -14.69 8.83 -16.14
CA GLN A 208 -15.15 10.15 -15.74
C GLN A 208 -16.61 10.03 -15.28
N SER A 209 -16.88 10.46 -14.05
CA SER A 209 -18.26 10.61 -13.59
C SER A 209 -18.83 11.88 -14.22
N SER A 210 -19.59 11.75 -15.29
CA SER A 210 -20.40 12.87 -15.78
C SER A 210 -21.61 13.00 -14.86
N GLN A 211 -21.62 14.00 -13.98
CA GLN A 211 -22.86 14.43 -13.34
C GLN A 211 -23.72 15.11 -14.41
N LEU A 212 -24.52 14.33 -15.13
CA LEU A 212 -25.65 14.87 -15.87
C LEU A 212 -26.75 15.12 -14.84
N SER A 213 -26.84 16.38 -14.40
CA SER A 213 -27.88 16.88 -13.51
C SER A 213 -29.22 16.96 -14.25
N THR A 214 -29.81 15.82 -14.62
CA THR A 214 -31.20 15.77 -15.06
C THR A 214 -32.08 15.68 -13.82
N GLY A 215 -32.84 16.75 -13.56
CA GLY A 215 -33.52 17.04 -12.30
C GLY A 215 -34.66 16.11 -11.85
N TYR A 216 -34.67 14.83 -12.25
CA TYR A 216 -35.66 13.87 -11.78
C TYR A 216 -35.02 12.57 -11.27
N SER A 217 -35.48 12.19 -10.08
CA SER A 217 -35.10 11.06 -9.26
C SER A 217 -34.97 9.74 -10.02
N ASN A 218 -33.72 9.33 -10.29
CA ASN A 218 -33.17 7.98 -10.25
C ASN A 218 -31.74 8.08 -10.78
N TYR A 219 -30.77 8.28 -9.87
CA TYR A 219 -29.36 8.50 -10.20
C TYR A 219 -28.71 7.25 -10.80
N SER A 220 -28.93 6.99 -12.09
CA SER A 220 -28.05 6.13 -12.86
C SER A 220 -26.76 6.92 -13.12
N ARG A 221 -25.67 6.57 -12.42
CA ARG A 221 -24.34 7.11 -12.75
C ARG A 221 -23.91 6.50 -14.09
N THR A 222 -24.11 7.25 -15.16
CA THR A 222 -23.45 6.94 -16.43
C THR A 222 -21.97 7.27 -16.30
N TYR A 223 -21.11 6.28 -16.54
CA TYR A 223 -19.67 6.47 -16.60
C TYR A 223 -19.27 6.56 -18.06
N VAL A 224 -18.66 7.67 -18.45
CA VAL A 224 -18.00 7.77 -19.75
C VAL A 224 -16.55 7.34 -19.55
N SER A 225 -16.16 6.29 -20.27
CA SER A 225 -14.78 5.81 -20.30
C SER A 225 -14.07 6.48 -21.47
N THR A 226 -13.11 7.36 -21.19
CA THR A 226 -12.24 7.94 -22.22
C THR A 226 -10.90 7.21 -22.23
N PRO A 227 -10.38 6.81 -23.42
CA PRO A 227 -9.00 6.34 -23.51
C PRO A 227 -8.06 7.49 -23.18
N VAL A 228 -7.09 7.25 -22.32
CA VAL A 228 -6.06 8.23 -21.94
C VAL A 228 -4.69 7.61 -22.14
N LYS A 229 -3.81 8.35 -22.82
CA LYS A 229 -2.40 7.97 -22.98
C LYS A 229 -1.61 8.42 -21.75
N ILE A 230 -0.59 7.64 -21.37
CA ILE A 230 0.25 7.98 -20.21
C ILE A 230 0.88 9.37 -20.38
N SER A 231 1.35 9.71 -21.58
CA SER A 231 1.95 11.02 -21.91
C SER A 231 1.01 12.22 -21.70
N GLU A 232 -0.30 12.00 -21.64
CA GLU A 232 -1.29 13.06 -21.43
C GLU A 232 -1.58 13.35 -19.96
N GLU A 233 -1.13 12.48 -19.04
CA GLU A 233 -1.31 12.68 -17.60
C GLU A 233 -0.45 13.84 -17.08
N VAL A 234 -0.82 14.38 -15.92
CA VAL A 234 -0.17 15.59 -15.37
C VAL A 234 1.31 15.33 -15.04
N GLY A 235 1.62 14.19 -14.43
CA GLY A 235 2.97 13.87 -13.99
C GLY A 235 3.95 13.66 -15.15
N THR A 236 3.49 13.22 -16.32
CA THR A 236 4.35 13.09 -17.50
C THR A 236 4.58 14.42 -18.20
N LYS A 237 3.57 15.29 -18.26
CA LYS A 237 3.71 16.63 -18.84
C LYS A 237 4.72 17.48 -18.09
N ASP A 238 4.71 17.36 -16.76
CA ASP A 238 5.60 18.13 -15.88
C ASP A 238 6.88 17.36 -15.50
N ILE A 239 7.15 16.19 -16.11
CA ILE A 239 8.30 15.34 -15.73
C ILE A 239 9.66 16.03 -15.94
N SER A 240 9.74 16.94 -16.91
CA SER A 240 10.95 17.70 -17.23
C SER A 240 11.37 18.64 -16.11
N LYS A 241 10.41 19.10 -15.29
CA LYS A 241 10.67 19.87 -14.08
C LYS A 241 11.50 19.09 -13.06
N TRP A 242 11.27 17.78 -12.97
CA TRP A 242 11.87 16.92 -11.95
C TRP A 242 13.12 16.17 -12.43
N LEU A 243 13.10 15.66 -13.67
CA LEU A 243 14.18 14.83 -14.22
C LEU A 243 15.04 15.54 -15.28
N LYS A 244 14.75 16.81 -15.60
CA LYS A 244 15.45 17.59 -16.65
C LYS A 244 15.43 16.90 -18.03
N LYS A 245 14.41 16.08 -18.30
CA LYS A 245 14.20 15.31 -19.54
C LYS A 245 12.73 15.27 -19.93
N SER A 246 12.42 15.17 -21.21
CA SER A 246 11.04 14.95 -21.66
C SER A 246 10.57 13.52 -21.34
N TRP A 247 9.27 13.26 -21.43
CA TRP A 247 8.72 11.91 -21.28
C TRP A 247 9.26 10.98 -22.38
N GLU A 248 9.35 11.47 -23.60
CA GLU A 248 9.85 10.74 -24.77
C GLU A 248 11.32 10.37 -24.61
N ASP A 249 12.16 11.31 -24.16
CA ASP A 249 13.58 11.06 -23.89
C ASP A 249 13.76 9.99 -22.80
N LEU A 250 12.94 10.06 -21.75
CA LEU A 250 12.97 9.09 -20.65
C LEU A 250 12.59 7.67 -21.13
N VAL A 251 11.57 7.55 -21.96
CA VAL A 251 11.14 6.27 -22.54
C VAL A 251 12.20 5.71 -23.47
N ALA A 252 12.81 6.55 -24.31
CA ALA A 252 13.90 6.16 -25.21
C ALA A 252 15.11 5.65 -24.43
N GLU A 253 15.57 6.42 -23.43
CA GLU A 253 16.67 6.07 -22.54
C GLU A 253 16.43 4.72 -21.83
N ALA A 254 15.27 4.55 -21.19
CA ALA A 254 14.94 3.32 -20.48
C ALA A 254 14.80 2.12 -21.44
N THR A 255 14.43 2.35 -22.70
CA THR A 255 14.35 1.31 -23.72
C THR A 255 15.74 0.89 -24.19
N GLU A 256 16.62 1.84 -24.48
CA GLU A 256 18.01 1.60 -24.83
C GLU A 256 18.75 0.86 -23.71
N ALA A 257 18.58 1.30 -22.46
CA ALA A 257 19.19 0.66 -21.30
C ALA A 257 18.78 -0.82 -21.16
N ARG A 258 17.52 -1.15 -21.46
CA ARG A 258 17.00 -2.53 -21.42
C ARG A 258 17.46 -3.40 -22.59
N ILE A 259 17.76 -2.81 -23.74
CA ILE A 259 18.39 -3.53 -24.86
C ILE A 259 19.80 -3.99 -24.46
N ASN A 260 20.51 -3.16 -23.69
CA ASN A 260 21.88 -3.42 -23.27
C ASN A 260 21.99 -4.28 -22.00
N SER A 261 20.96 -4.33 -21.14
CA SER A 261 20.94 -5.14 -19.91
C SER A 261 19.54 -5.57 -19.51
N VAL A 262 19.39 -6.79 -18.99
CA VAL A 262 18.11 -7.29 -18.44
C VAL A 262 17.68 -6.52 -17.19
N ASN A 263 18.64 -5.99 -16.43
CA ASN A 263 18.41 -5.15 -15.26
C ASN A 263 19.40 -3.98 -15.30
N PRO A 264 19.11 -2.94 -16.12
CA PRO A 264 20.00 -1.81 -16.22
C PRO A 264 20.08 -1.08 -14.86
N PRO A 265 21.27 -0.62 -14.44
CA PRO A 265 21.37 0.27 -13.30
C PRO A 265 20.57 1.53 -13.60
N ILE A 266 19.83 2.02 -12.62
CA ILE A 266 19.10 3.28 -12.74
C ILE A 266 20.10 4.39 -12.46
N PRO A 267 20.29 5.36 -13.37
CA PRO A 267 21.25 6.43 -13.14
C PRO A 267 20.85 7.24 -11.91
N GLU A 268 21.83 7.55 -11.07
CA GLU A 268 21.68 8.51 -9.97
C GLU A 268 21.77 9.91 -10.59
N ASP A 269 20.70 10.71 -10.47
CA ASP A 269 20.68 12.12 -10.87
C ASP A 269 21.30 13.04 -9.80
#